data_AF-A0A838CVY3-F1
#
_entry.id   AF-A0A838CVY3-F1
#
_cell.length_a   1.000
_cell.length_b   1.000
_cell.length_c   1.000
_cell.angle_alpha   90.00
_cell.angle_beta   90.00
_cell.angle_gamma   90.00
#
_symmetry.space_group_name_H-M   'P 1'
#
loop_
_entity.id
_entity.type
_entity.pdbx_description
1 polymer ?
#
loop_
_entity_poly.entity_id
_entity_poly.type
_entity_poly.pdbx_seq_one_letter_code
_entity_poly.pdbx_strand_id
1 'polypeptide(L)'
;MMSFHPEKLSVTLIPPATKIEPIENRKYTLTHSDTTGELFLSTGTEYDIAAINPVMRDEVIAEWMKDDQNRYYLAGKAHVDGTNMDKSSSMIRFNVFKKEMETALKGITYGDRAFFAEYPTLQDAPIYIQYESIYPKYNQTFYYGTPRQYLT
;
A
#
# COMPACT_ATOMS: atom_id res chain seq x y z
N MET A 1 8.87 -1.28 -15.43
CA MET A 1 8.46 -0.90 -14.07
C MET A 1 8.68 0.58 -13.97
N MET A 2 7.78 1.30 -13.31
CA MET A 2 8.10 2.67 -12.92
C MET A 2 9.19 2.58 -11.85
N SER A 3 10.35 3.17 -12.11
CA SER A 3 11.38 3.31 -11.09
C SER A 3 10.85 4.19 -9.96
N PHE A 4 11.09 3.79 -8.72
CA PHE A 4 10.76 4.62 -7.56
C PHE A 4 11.72 5.81 -7.48
N HIS A 5 11.15 6.99 -7.28
CA HIS A 5 11.85 8.27 -7.25
C HIS A 5 11.41 9.03 -5.99
N PRO A 6 12.23 9.07 -4.91
CA PRO A 6 11.86 9.71 -3.66
C PRO A 6 11.39 11.17 -3.79
N GLU A 7 11.93 11.90 -4.75
CA GLU A 7 11.60 13.29 -5.05
C GLU A 7 10.18 13.47 -5.61
N LYS A 8 9.55 12.38 -6.09
CA LYS A 8 8.18 12.34 -6.60
C LYS A 8 7.17 11.83 -5.57
N LEU A 9 7.61 11.56 -4.34
CA LEU A 9 6.74 11.12 -3.26
C LEU A 9 6.33 12.30 -2.38
N SER A 10 5.03 12.54 -2.29
CA SER A 10 4.43 13.46 -1.33
C SER A 10 3.80 12.67 -0.18
N VAL A 11 4.09 13.06 1.06
CA VAL A 11 3.58 12.39 2.27
C VAL A 11 2.70 13.34 3.07
N THR A 12 1.49 12.91 3.38
CA THR A 12 0.50 13.61 4.20
C THR A 12 0.25 12.82 5.48
N LEU A 13 0.37 13.47 6.64
CA LEU A 13 -0.01 12.88 7.93
C LEU A 13 -1.41 13.37 8.30
N ILE A 14 -2.33 12.44 8.49
CA ILE A 14 -3.71 12.71 8.89
C ILE A 14 -3.83 12.51 10.40
N PRO A 15 -4.08 13.58 11.19
CA PRO A 15 -4.25 13.47 12.64
C PRO A 15 -5.32 12.42 13.02
N PRO A 16 -5.11 11.65 14.09
CA PRO A 16 -4.07 11.81 15.12
C PRO A 16 -2.71 11.16 14.76
N ALA A 17 -2.53 10.64 13.55
CA ALA A 17 -1.24 10.08 13.16
C ALA A 17 -0.14 11.16 13.11
N THR A 18 1.03 10.79 13.58
CA THR A 18 2.26 11.57 13.55
C THR A 18 3.32 10.78 12.76
N LYS A 19 4.53 11.34 12.71
CA LYS A 19 5.68 10.68 12.06
C LYS A 19 6.07 9.35 12.70
N ILE A 20 5.68 9.10 13.95
CA ILE A 20 6.07 7.91 14.70
C ILE A 20 4.90 7.23 15.41
N GLU A 21 3.79 7.90 15.69
CA GLU A 21 2.64 7.28 16.37
C GLU A 21 1.37 7.38 15.51
N PRO A 22 0.37 6.52 15.72
CA PRO A 22 0.43 5.28 16.47
C PRO A 22 1.09 4.14 15.66
N ILE A 23 1.44 3.03 16.31
CA ILE A 23 1.66 1.73 15.61
C ILE A 23 0.32 1.08 15.29
N GLU A 24 -0.54 0.92 16.31
CA GLU A 24 -1.85 0.29 16.16
C GLU A 24 -2.79 1.18 15.35
N ASN A 25 -3.58 0.56 14.47
CA ASN A 25 -4.47 1.25 13.54
C ASN A 25 -3.76 2.23 12.59
N ARG A 26 -2.42 2.17 12.44
CA ARG A 26 -1.74 2.98 11.44
C ARG A 26 -2.07 2.44 10.05
N LYS A 27 -2.73 3.28 9.25
CA LYS A 27 -3.21 2.99 7.91
C LYS A 27 -2.53 3.88 6.88
N TYR A 28 -2.40 3.34 5.69
CA TYR A 28 -1.77 3.95 4.53
C TYR A 28 -2.76 3.95 3.37
N THR A 29 -2.85 5.06 2.65
CA THR A 29 -3.52 5.17 1.36
C THR A 29 -2.53 5.76 0.38
N LEU A 30 -2.06 4.94 -0.56
CA LEU A 30 -1.14 5.36 -1.59
C LEU A 30 -1.89 5.47 -2.93
N THR A 31 -1.84 6.65 -3.53
CA THR A 31 -2.34 6.90 -4.89
C THR A 31 -1.22 7.44 -5.77
N HIS A 32 -1.49 7.58 -7.07
CA HIS A 32 -0.49 8.05 -8.01
C HIS A 32 -1.10 8.83 -9.18
N SER A 33 -0.24 9.52 -9.92
CA SER A 33 -0.58 10.20 -11.16
C SER A 33 0.09 9.48 -12.34
N ASP A 34 -0.70 8.88 -13.22
CA ASP A 34 -0.20 8.27 -14.47
C ASP A 34 0.53 9.28 -15.37
N THR A 35 0.16 10.57 -15.28
CA THR A 35 0.72 11.63 -16.14
C THR A 35 2.10 12.08 -15.66
N THR A 36 2.28 12.28 -14.35
CA THR A 36 3.51 12.85 -13.78
C THR A 36 4.43 11.79 -13.18
N GLY A 37 3.87 10.61 -12.88
CA GLY A 37 4.52 9.54 -12.13
C GLY A 37 4.76 9.91 -10.66
N GLU A 38 4.01 10.86 -10.12
CA GLU A 38 4.03 11.22 -8.71
C GLU A 38 3.25 10.21 -7.86
N LEU A 39 3.74 10.00 -6.63
CA LEU A 39 3.11 9.17 -5.62
C LEU A 39 2.63 10.07 -4.47
N PHE A 40 1.43 9.79 -3.98
CA PHE A 40 0.82 10.51 -2.87
C PHE A 40 0.49 9.50 -1.78
N LEU A 41 1.17 9.61 -0.64
CA LEU A 41 0.96 8.76 0.53
C LEU A 41 0.23 9.54 1.61
N SER A 42 -0.98 9.10 1.96
CA SER A 42 -1.67 9.53 3.17
C SER A 42 -1.48 8.49 4.26
N THR A 43 -0.97 8.91 5.42
CA THR A 43 -0.77 8.07 6.61
C THR A 43 -1.66 8.57 7.74
N GLY A 44 -2.54 7.72 8.25
CA GLY A 44 -3.58 8.08 9.21
C GLY A 44 -3.98 6.93 10.12
N THR A 45 -5.05 7.12 10.89
CA THR A 45 -5.74 6.02 11.61
C THR A 45 -6.94 5.47 10.84
N GLU A 46 -7.33 6.17 9.79
CA GLU A 46 -8.33 5.79 8.81
C GLU A 46 -7.75 5.91 7.40
N TYR A 47 -8.34 5.20 6.44
CA TYR A 47 -7.97 5.38 5.03
C TYR A 47 -8.44 6.75 4.54
N ASP A 48 -7.64 7.37 3.67
CA ASP A 48 -7.97 8.66 3.06
C ASP A 48 -8.97 8.46 1.92
N ILE A 49 -10.24 8.30 2.29
CA ILE A 49 -11.33 8.06 1.35
C ILE A 49 -11.46 9.20 0.32
N ALA A 50 -11.07 10.43 0.69
CA ALA A 50 -11.11 11.57 -0.22
C ALA A 50 -10.07 11.49 -1.34
N ALA A 51 -8.93 10.81 -1.10
CA ALA A 51 -7.91 10.56 -2.11
C ALA A 51 -8.26 9.39 -3.04
N ILE A 52 -9.15 8.49 -2.63
CA ILE A 52 -9.51 7.29 -3.41
C ILE A 52 -10.44 7.66 -4.57
N ASN A 53 -10.06 7.27 -5.79
CA ASN A 53 -10.94 7.40 -6.94
C ASN A 53 -11.93 6.22 -6.99
N PRO A 54 -13.24 6.43 -6.78
CA PRO A 54 -14.20 5.34 -6.67
C PRO A 54 -14.41 4.57 -7.99
N VAL A 55 -14.01 5.14 -9.12
CA VAL A 55 -14.13 4.51 -10.44
C VAL A 55 -12.85 3.79 -10.82
N MET A 56 -11.69 4.46 -10.70
CA MET A 56 -10.39 3.91 -11.12
C MET A 56 -9.86 2.86 -10.15
N ARG A 57 -10.07 3.07 -8.85
CA ARG A 57 -9.65 2.16 -7.77
C ARG A 57 -8.19 1.72 -7.88
N ASP A 58 -7.31 2.67 -8.22
CA ASP A 58 -5.89 2.50 -8.48
C ASP A 58 -5.02 2.68 -7.22
N GLU A 59 -5.65 2.95 -6.08
CA GLU A 59 -4.97 3.03 -4.80
C GLU A 59 -4.40 1.67 -4.35
N VAL A 60 -3.32 1.74 -3.57
CA VAL A 60 -2.87 0.66 -2.69
C VAL A 60 -3.07 1.12 -1.27
N ILE A 61 -3.90 0.39 -0.51
CA ILE A 61 -4.11 0.66 0.91
C ILE A 61 -3.37 -0.37 1.75
N ALA A 62 -2.92 0.02 2.94
CA ALA A 62 -2.32 -0.92 3.89
C ALA A 62 -2.59 -0.53 5.33
N GLU A 63 -2.58 -1.50 6.24
CA GLU A 63 -2.73 -1.27 7.67
C GLU A 63 -1.83 -2.21 8.48
N TRP A 64 -1.34 -1.71 9.61
CA TRP A 64 -0.64 -2.53 10.59
C TRP A 64 -1.63 -3.37 11.39
N MET A 65 -1.41 -4.69 11.38
CA MET A 65 -2.24 -5.67 12.08
C MET A 65 -1.37 -6.55 12.98
N LYS A 66 -2.04 -7.30 13.85
CA LYS A 66 -1.43 -8.34 14.70
C LYS A 66 -2.03 -9.69 14.35
N ASP A 67 -1.20 -10.73 14.35
CA ASP A 67 -1.68 -12.11 14.24
C ASP A 67 -2.13 -12.67 15.61
N ASP A 68 -2.60 -13.92 15.63
CA ASP A 68 -3.02 -14.60 16.87
C ASP A 68 -1.90 -14.75 17.91
N GLN A 69 -0.64 -14.55 17.51
CA GLN A 69 0.54 -14.57 18.37
C GLN A 69 1.00 -13.15 18.76
N ASN A 70 0.18 -12.13 18.50
CA ASN A 70 0.46 -10.72 18.79
C ASN A 70 1.71 -10.18 18.06
N ARG A 71 2.06 -10.76 16.91
CA ARG A 71 3.16 -10.29 16.05
C ARG A 71 2.62 -9.36 14.98
N TYR A 72 3.31 -8.25 14.76
CA TYR A 72 2.92 -7.29 13.74
C TYR A 72 3.18 -7.82 12.33
N TYR A 73 2.27 -7.48 11.43
CA TYR A 73 2.42 -7.62 9.98
C TYR A 73 1.72 -6.46 9.27
N LEU A 74 2.18 -6.14 8.07
CA LEU A 74 1.56 -5.12 7.23
C LEU A 74 0.60 -5.81 6.25
N ALA A 75 -0.70 -5.53 6.40
CA ALA A 75 -1.75 -6.04 5.53
C ALA A 75 -2.11 -4.98 4.49
N GLY A 76 -1.81 -5.23 3.22
CA GLY A 76 -2.18 -4.36 2.12
C GLY A 76 -3.26 -4.94 1.22
N LYS A 77 -3.94 -4.06 0.49
CA LYS A 77 -4.98 -4.40 -0.47
C LYS A 77 -4.86 -3.56 -1.73
N ALA A 78 -5.15 -4.19 -2.86
CA ALA A 78 -5.32 -3.53 -4.15
C ALA A 78 -6.58 -4.05 -4.83
N HIS A 79 -7.44 -3.15 -5.28
CA HIS A 79 -8.73 -3.51 -5.86
C HIS A 79 -8.58 -3.75 -7.36
N VAL A 80 -8.71 -5.01 -7.79
CA VAL A 80 -8.41 -5.42 -9.18
C VAL A 80 -9.57 -5.14 -10.12
N ASP A 81 -10.80 -5.23 -9.61
CA ASP A 81 -11.98 -4.99 -10.42
C ASP A 81 -12.34 -3.52 -10.48
N GLY A 82 -13.14 -3.16 -11.47
CA GLY A 82 -13.67 -1.81 -11.63
C GLY A 82 -15.11 -1.87 -12.08
N THR A 83 -15.78 -0.73 -12.00
CA THR A 83 -17.15 -0.60 -12.50
C THR A 83 -17.20 -0.95 -13.99
N ASN A 84 -18.08 -1.88 -14.35
CA ASN A 84 -18.26 -2.38 -15.73
C ASN A 84 -17.03 -3.07 -16.34
N MET A 85 -16.09 -3.60 -15.54
CA MET A 85 -14.95 -4.36 -16.05
C MET A 85 -15.28 -5.83 -16.29
N ASP A 86 -14.86 -6.33 -17.45
CA ASP A 86 -14.91 -7.75 -17.78
C ASP A 86 -13.72 -8.50 -17.18
N LYS A 87 -13.77 -9.84 -17.23
CA LYS A 87 -12.71 -10.71 -16.70
C LYS A 87 -11.34 -10.47 -17.33
N SER A 88 -11.31 -10.05 -18.61
CA SER A 88 -10.07 -9.75 -19.33
C SER A 88 -9.41 -8.49 -18.78
N SER A 89 -10.21 -7.45 -18.51
CA SER A 89 -9.75 -6.19 -17.91
C SER A 89 -9.23 -6.41 -16.48
N SER A 90 -9.94 -7.19 -15.65
CA SER A 90 -9.45 -7.60 -14.31
C SER A 90 -8.12 -8.37 -14.39
N MET A 91 -7.94 -9.21 -15.41
CA MET A 91 -6.65 -9.91 -15.62
C MET A 91 -5.50 -8.95 -15.89
N ILE A 92 -5.72 -7.95 -16.74
CA ILE A 92 -4.71 -6.95 -17.08
C ILE A 92 -4.36 -6.16 -15.81
N ARG A 93 -5.36 -5.66 -15.08
CA ARG A 93 -5.14 -4.89 -13.84
C ARG A 93 -4.42 -5.70 -12.77
N PHE A 94 -4.80 -6.97 -12.58
CA PHE A 94 -4.09 -7.87 -11.67
C PHE A 94 -2.59 -7.95 -11.99
N ASN A 95 -2.25 -8.12 -13.27
CA ASN A 95 -0.86 -8.18 -13.71
C ASN A 95 -0.13 -6.83 -13.57
N VAL A 96 -0.80 -5.71 -13.83
CA VAL A 96 -0.26 -4.37 -13.63
C VAL A 96 0.05 -4.13 -12.16
N PHE A 97 -0.92 -4.37 -11.27
CA PHE A 97 -0.69 -4.24 -9.84
C PHE A 97 0.44 -5.13 -9.34
N LYS A 98 0.50 -6.40 -9.76
CA LYS A 98 1.61 -7.29 -9.37
C LYS A 98 2.97 -6.77 -9.81
N LYS A 99 3.05 -6.16 -10.99
CA LYS A 99 4.28 -5.60 -11.56
C LYS A 99 4.72 -4.32 -10.84
N GLU A 100 3.78 -3.48 -10.44
CA GLU A 100 4.08 -2.16 -9.86
C GLU A 100 4.01 -2.16 -8.31
N MET A 101 3.62 -3.28 -7.66
CA MET A 101 3.50 -3.39 -6.21
C MET A 101 4.80 -3.07 -5.47
N GLU A 102 5.96 -3.40 -6.04
CA GLU A 102 7.25 -3.02 -5.45
C GLU A 102 7.39 -1.50 -5.31
N THR A 103 6.96 -0.74 -6.33
CA THR A 103 6.99 0.73 -6.30
C THR A 103 6.01 1.29 -5.28
N ALA A 104 4.82 0.68 -5.16
CA ALA A 104 3.86 1.05 -4.13
C ALA A 104 4.40 0.81 -2.72
N LEU A 105 5.02 -0.35 -2.48
CA LEU A 105 5.62 -0.68 -1.19
C LEU A 105 6.79 0.25 -0.84
N LYS A 106 7.65 0.59 -1.80
CA LYS A 106 8.68 1.64 -1.62
C LYS A 106 8.06 2.99 -1.24
N GLY A 107 6.98 3.39 -1.90
CA GLY A 107 6.24 4.60 -1.55
C GLY A 107 5.77 4.61 -0.09
N ILE A 108 5.16 3.52 0.37
CA ILE A 108 4.68 3.36 1.74
C ILE A 108 5.84 3.34 2.74
N THR A 109 6.86 2.50 2.52
CA THR A 109 7.95 2.30 3.48
C THR A 109 8.89 3.48 3.56
N TYR A 110 9.28 4.05 2.40
CA TYR A 110 10.12 5.23 2.36
C TYR A 110 9.39 6.47 2.89
N GLY A 111 8.11 6.62 2.54
CA GLY A 111 7.27 7.72 3.01
C GLY A 111 7.12 7.74 4.53
N ASP A 112 7.19 6.56 5.16
CA ASP A 112 7.09 6.39 6.61
C ASP A 112 8.42 6.01 7.29
N ARG A 113 9.56 6.32 6.66
CA ARG A 113 10.89 5.93 7.16
C ARG A 113 11.21 6.37 8.60
N ALA A 114 10.62 7.48 9.07
CA ALA A 114 10.81 7.95 10.44
C ALA A 114 10.15 7.00 11.45
N PHE A 115 8.96 6.48 11.12
CA PHE A 115 8.29 5.44 11.89
C PHE A 115 9.12 4.15 11.95
N PHE A 116 9.68 3.71 10.82
CA PHE A 116 10.56 2.54 10.78
C PHE A 116 11.90 2.74 11.51
N ALA A 117 12.39 3.97 11.60
CA ALA A 117 13.57 4.30 12.39
C ALA A 117 13.28 4.22 13.90
N GLU A 118 12.07 4.61 14.33
CA GLU A 118 11.62 4.53 15.72
C GLU A 118 11.30 3.10 16.15
N TYR A 119 10.70 2.28 15.27
CA TYR A 119 10.41 0.86 15.53
C TYR A 119 11.15 -0.07 14.56
N PRO A 120 12.47 -0.29 14.75
CA PRO A 120 13.26 -1.15 13.87
C PRO A 120 12.75 -2.58 13.73
N THR A 121 12.04 -3.10 14.74
CA THR A 121 11.45 -4.44 14.71
C THR A 121 10.38 -4.59 13.64
N LEU A 122 9.68 -3.51 13.28
CA LEU A 122 8.69 -3.52 12.21
C LEU A 122 9.32 -3.64 10.82
N GLN A 123 10.62 -3.35 10.68
CA GLN A 123 11.33 -3.52 9.40
C GLN A 123 11.41 -4.98 8.95
N ASP A 124 11.30 -5.92 9.89
CA ASP A 124 11.35 -7.37 9.65
C ASP A 124 9.96 -8.03 9.74
N ALA A 125 8.90 -7.22 9.93
CA ALA A 125 7.53 -7.73 9.90
C ALA A 125 7.12 -8.15 8.48
N PRO A 126 6.35 -9.22 8.31
CA PRO A 126 5.93 -9.68 6.99
C PRO A 126 4.91 -8.71 6.37
N ILE A 127 4.98 -8.57 5.05
CA ILE A 127 4.02 -7.83 4.24
C ILE A 127 3.17 -8.82 3.45
N TYR A 128 1.85 -8.70 3.57
CA TYR A 128 0.89 -9.48 2.79
C TYR A 128 -0.01 -8.55 1.99
N ILE A 129 -0.10 -8.77 0.68
CA ILE A 129 -0.97 -7.98 -0.20
C ILE A 129 -2.09 -8.86 -0.74
N GLN A 130 -3.33 -8.48 -0.45
CA GLN A 130 -4.52 -9.07 -1.03
C GLN A 130 -4.93 -8.30 -2.29
N TYR A 131 -4.95 -9.01 -3.42
CA TYR A 131 -5.60 -8.54 -4.64
C TYR A 131 -7.08 -8.89 -4.55
N GLU A 132 -7.95 -7.89 -4.41
CA GLU A 132 -9.38 -8.11 -4.24
C GLU A 132 -10.06 -8.18 -5.61
N SER A 133 -10.73 -9.31 -5.88
CA SER A 133 -11.53 -9.49 -7.10
C SER A 133 -12.74 -10.40 -6.87
N ILE A 134 -13.82 -10.19 -7.63
CA ILE A 134 -14.97 -11.08 -7.77
C ILE A 134 -14.60 -12.36 -8.52
N TYR A 135 -13.51 -12.33 -9.32
CA TYR A 135 -13.03 -13.51 -10.03
C TYR A 135 -12.03 -14.26 -9.14
N PRO A 136 -12.33 -15.51 -8.72
CA PRO A 136 -11.46 -16.25 -7.78
C PRO A 136 -10.02 -16.42 -8.26
N LYS A 137 -9.80 -16.41 -9.58
CA LYS A 137 -8.45 -16.48 -10.16
C LYS A 137 -7.58 -15.26 -9.82
N TYR A 138 -8.17 -14.09 -9.55
CA TYR A 138 -7.44 -12.87 -9.25
C TYR A 138 -7.58 -12.44 -7.77
N ASN A 139 -8.52 -13.05 -7.04
CA ASN A 139 -8.66 -12.88 -5.60
C ASN A 139 -7.60 -13.69 -4.85
N GLN A 140 -6.42 -13.11 -4.63
CA GLN A 140 -5.27 -13.83 -4.10
C GLN A 140 -4.47 -12.95 -3.13
N THR A 141 -3.89 -13.57 -2.11
CA THR A 141 -2.95 -12.93 -1.19
C THR A 141 -1.53 -13.40 -1.47
N PHE A 142 -0.59 -12.47 -1.58
CA PHE A 142 0.83 -12.74 -1.82
C PHE A 142 1.70 -12.19 -0.69
N TYR A 143 2.77 -12.91 -0.38
CA TYR A 143 3.82 -12.44 0.51
C TYR A 143 4.82 -11.57 -0.27
N TYR A 144 5.10 -10.40 0.26
CA TYR A 144 5.97 -9.38 -0.34
C TYR A 144 7.20 -9.09 0.53
N GLY A 145 7.69 -10.07 1.29
CA GLY A 145 8.89 -9.84 2.09
C GLY A 145 8.62 -8.97 3.31
N THR A 146 9.54 -8.07 3.61
CA THR A 146 9.51 -7.20 4.79
C THR A 146 9.84 -5.74 4.41
N PRO A 147 9.44 -4.73 5.22
CA PRO A 147 9.70 -3.34 4.92
C PRO A 147 11.17 -3.00 4.69
N ARG A 148 12.10 -3.73 5.32
CA ARG A 148 13.55 -3.59 5.12
C ARG A 148 13.97 -3.64 3.65
N GLN A 149 13.28 -4.43 2.82
CA GLN A 149 13.59 -4.58 1.40
C GLN A 149 13.25 -3.32 0.58
N TYR A 150 12.42 -2.43 1.12
CA TYR A 150 11.84 -1.29 0.42
C TYR A 150 12.28 0.07 1.00
N LEU A 151 13.18 0.06 2.00
CA LEU A 151 13.73 1.28 2.62
C LEU A 151 14.91 1.90 1.86
N THR A 152 15.30 1.32 0.71
CA THR A 152 16.45 1.73 -0.10
C THR A 152 16.12 2.81 -1.12
#